data_AF-A0A2N0QIY6-F1
#
_entry.id   AF-A0A2N0QIY6-F1
#
_cell.length_a   1.000
_cell.length_b   1.000
_cell.length_c   1.000
_cell.angle_alpha   90.00
_cell.angle_beta   90.00
_cell.angle_gamma   90.00
#
_symmetry.space_group_name_H-M   'P 1'
#
loop_
_entity.id
_entity.type
_entity.pdbx_description
1 polymer ?
#
loop_
_entity_poly.entity_id
_entity_poly.type
_entity_poly.pdbx_seq_one_letter_code
_entity_poly.pdbx_strand_id
1 'polypeptide(L)'
;MTFKFYMISVSTKEKLSHLIKTSPPSLNKVKIYEYTQQNIDTLIERKLQLQDNTIIKVLDIPVNYDVTLLIKQITDVTGKRITTYKETKKPPQRIQNRNKNDKPIFIKPIYKQLIISFEDKAAADYLLAQDWCLAIEDS
;
A
#
# COMPACT_ATOMS: atom_id res chain seq x y z
N MET A 1 -6.60 10.15 2.49
CA MET A 1 -5.15 10.44 2.45
C MET A 1 -5.00 11.88 2.02
N THR A 2 -4.13 12.66 2.66
CA THR A 2 -4.06 14.12 2.44
C THR A 2 -2.66 14.47 1.95
N PHE A 3 -2.55 14.91 0.70
CA PHE A 3 -1.29 15.40 0.15
C PHE A 3 -1.10 16.85 0.56
N LYS A 4 0.08 17.17 1.12
CA LYS A 4 0.46 18.54 1.46
C LYS A 4 1.47 19.03 0.43
N PHE A 5 1.07 20.06 -0.32
CA PHE A 5 1.95 20.77 -1.23
C PHE A 5 2.20 22.17 -0.70
N TYR A 6 3.43 22.64 -0.83
CA TYR A 6 3.81 24.00 -0.50
C TYR A 6 4.13 24.72 -1.80
N MET A 7 3.45 25.82 -2.06
CA MET A 7 3.69 26.65 -3.23
C MET A 7 4.45 27.89 -2.81
N ILE A 8 5.53 28.20 -3.54
CA ILE A 8 6.33 29.39 -3.34
C ILE A 8 6.20 30.24 -4.60
N SER A 9 5.61 31.42 -4.47
CA SER A 9 5.54 32.40 -5.56
C SER A 9 6.85 33.19 -5.60
N VAL A 10 7.45 33.29 -6.77
CA VAL A 10 8.70 34.02 -6.99
C VAL A 10 8.50 35.09 -8.06
N SER A 11 9.10 36.26 -7.85
CA SER A 11 8.89 37.43 -8.71
C SER A 11 9.58 37.35 -10.07
N THR A 12 10.67 36.57 -10.19
CA THR A 12 11.43 36.42 -11.45
C THR A 12 11.92 34.98 -11.65
N LYS A 13 12.19 34.64 -12.92
CA LYS A 13 12.72 33.32 -13.30
C LYS A 13 14.15 33.10 -12.79
N GLU A 14 14.98 34.14 -12.64
CA GLU A 14 16.32 33.97 -12.06
C GLU A 14 16.23 33.59 -10.58
N LYS A 15 15.31 34.19 -9.81
CA LYS A 15 15.11 33.83 -8.40
C LYS A 15 14.65 32.38 -8.22
N LEU A 16 13.76 31.90 -9.09
CA LEU A 16 13.37 30.48 -9.10
C LEU A 16 14.58 29.58 -9.39
N SER A 17 15.35 29.92 -10.43
CA SER A 17 16.54 29.14 -10.83
C SER A 17 17.60 29.13 -9.73
N HIS A 18 17.77 30.25 -9.02
CA HIS A 18 18.63 30.35 -7.87
C HIS A 18 18.15 29.46 -6.73
N LEU A 19 16.86 29.52 -6.35
CA LEU A 19 16.29 28.67 -5.28
C LEU A 19 16.42 27.17 -5.57
N ILE A 20 16.23 26.74 -6.81
CA ILE A 20 16.41 25.34 -7.22
C ILE A 20 17.86 24.89 -7.01
N LYS A 21 18.85 25.77 -7.26
CA LYS A 21 20.28 25.47 -7.11
C LYS A 21 20.77 25.58 -5.68
N THR A 22 20.33 26.60 -4.94
CA THR A 22 20.77 26.92 -3.58
C THR A 22 19.68 26.59 -2.57
N SER A 23 19.17 25.35 -2.60
CA SER A 23 18.16 24.91 -1.64
C SER A 23 18.63 25.23 -0.21
N PRO A 24 17.82 25.90 0.63
CA PRO A 24 18.20 26.25 1.99
C PRO A 24 18.67 25.01 2.78
N PRO A 25 19.72 25.10 3.62
CA PRO A 25 20.20 23.96 4.39
C PRO A 25 19.13 23.34 5.30
N SER A 26 18.17 24.14 5.76
CA SER A 26 17.00 23.71 6.53
C SER A 26 16.01 22.85 5.74
N LEU A 27 16.02 22.96 4.40
CA LEU A 27 15.21 22.16 3.49
C LEU A 27 16.00 20.98 2.89
N ASN A 28 17.14 20.61 3.49
CA ASN A 28 17.98 19.52 3.03
C ASN A 28 17.14 18.28 2.68
N LYS A 29 17.27 17.83 1.41
CA LYS A 29 16.52 16.74 0.73
C LYS A 29 15.22 17.13 0.03
N VAL A 30 14.66 18.32 0.20
CA VAL A 30 13.46 18.77 -0.54
C VAL A 30 13.89 19.38 -1.88
N LYS A 31 13.49 18.73 -2.98
CA LYS A 31 13.66 19.27 -4.33
C LYS A 31 12.53 20.25 -4.65
N ILE A 32 12.89 21.45 -5.11
CA ILE A 32 11.95 22.45 -5.61
C ILE A 32 11.75 22.20 -7.11
N TYR A 33 10.50 22.23 -7.55
CA TYR A 33 10.12 22.05 -8.95
C TYR A 33 9.33 23.27 -9.43
N GLU A 34 9.42 23.56 -10.72
CA GLU A 34 8.55 24.56 -11.35
C GLU A 34 7.10 24.11 -11.30
N TYR A 35 6.17 25.05 -11.08
CA TYR A 35 4.74 24.78 -11.01
C TYR A 35 4.17 24.58 -12.42
N THR A 36 4.33 23.38 -12.95
CA THR A 36 3.76 22.93 -14.23
C THR A 36 2.90 21.69 -14.00
N GLN A 37 1.90 21.49 -14.86
CA GLN A 37 1.03 20.31 -14.77
C GLN A 37 1.84 19.01 -14.82
N GLN A 38 2.82 18.93 -15.72
CA GLN A 38 3.69 17.77 -15.86
C GLN A 38 4.47 17.44 -14.58
N ASN A 39 5.00 18.45 -13.88
CA ASN A 39 5.71 18.24 -12.62
C ASN A 39 4.76 17.80 -11.50
N ILE A 40 3.54 18.35 -11.47
CA ILE A 40 2.51 17.94 -10.51
C ILE A 40 2.16 16.46 -10.72
N ASP A 41 1.84 16.06 -11.95
CA ASP A 41 1.47 14.69 -12.29
C ASP A 41 2.60 13.72 -11.96
N THR A 42 3.84 14.04 -12.36
CA THR A 42 5.02 13.22 -12.07
C THR A 42 5.25 13.05 -10.56
N LEU A 43 5.03 14.11 -9.75
CA LEU A 43 5.20 14.04 -8.30
C LEU A 43 4.10 13.21 -7.63
N ILE A 44 2.85 13.31 -8.12
CA ILE A 44 1.73 12.49 -7.66
C ILE A 44 2.01 11.02 -7.98
N GLU A 45 2.35 10.70 -9.23
CA GLU A 45 2.67 9.34 -9.66
C GLU A 45 3.80 8.73 -8.84
N ARG A 46 4.92 9.44 -8.65
CA ARG A 46 6.04 8.96 -7.83
C ARG A 46 5.61 8.66 -6.39
N LYS A 47 4.75 9.50 -5.81
CA LYS A 47 4.26 9.28 -4.45
C LYS A 47 3.34 8.07 -4.35
N LEU A 48 2.44 7.88 -5.32
CA LEU A 48 1.59 6.69 -5.40
C LEU A 48 2.43 5.42 -5.61
N GLN A 49 3.38 5.44 -6.54
CA GLN A 49 4.29 4.32 -6.79
C GLN A 49 5.10 3.94 -5.55
N LEU A 50 5.64 4.92 -4.82
CA LEU A 50 6.37 4.64 -3.57
C LEU A 50 5.49 3.94 -2.54
N GLN A 51 4.20 4.27 -2.47
CA GLN A 51 3.27 3.58 -1.58
C GLN A 51 2.93 2.19 -2.08
N ASP A 52 2.58 2.05 -3.36
CA ASP A 52 2.25 0.75 -3.96
C ASP A 52 3.40 -0.25 -3.80
N ASN A 53 4.64 0.22 -3.97
CA ASN A 53 5.84 -0.57 -3.78
C ASN A 53 6.08 -1.04 -2.34
N THR A 54 5.39 -0.47 -1.36
CA THR A 54 5.47 -0.87 0.06
C THR A 54 4.27 -1.70 0.50
N ILE A 55 3.34 -2.00 -0.41
CA ILE A 55 2.10 -2.70 -0.10
C ILE A 55 2.11 -4.07 -0.75
N ILE A 56 1.75 -5.09 0.02
CA ILE A 56 1.47 -6.43 -0.49
C ILE A 56 0.05 -6.82 -0.18
N LYS A 57 -0.56 -7.53 -1.13
CA LYS A 57 -1.86 -8.13 -0.98
C LYS A 57 -1.75 -9.64 -1.01
N VAL A 58 -2.00 -10.26 0.13
CA VAL A 58 -2.10 -11.71 0.25
C VAL A 58 -3.54 -12.12 -0.05
N LEU A 59 -3.68 -13.05 -0.99
CA LEU A 59 -4.95 -13.58 -1.45
C LEU A 59 -5.25 -14.94 -0.82
N ASP A 60 -6.51 -15.34 -0.91
CA ASP A 60 -6.97 -16.70 -0.62
C ASP A 60 -6.63 -17.26 0.77
N ILE A 61 -6.58 -16.38 1.78
CA ILE A 61 -6.41 -16.77 3.19
C ILE A 61 -7.73 -17.37 3.68
N PRO A 62 -7.78 -18.57 4.29
CA PRO A 62 -9.02 -19.09 4.87
C PRO A 62 -9.65 -18.11 5.85
N VAL A 63 -10.97 -17.92 5.80
CA VAL A 63 -11.66 -16.92 6.64
C VAL A 63 -11.40 -17.13 8.14
N ASN A 64 -11.17 -18.38 8.52
CA ASN A 64 -11.00 -18.86 9.89
C ASN A 64 -9.55 -18.74 10.37
N TYR A 65 -8.60 -18.46 9.47
CA TYR A 65 -7.19 -18.41 9.78
C TYR A 65 -6.85 -17.15 10.61
N ASP A 66 -5.98 -17.31 11.60
CA ASP A 66 -5.52 -16.20 12.43
C ASP A 66 -4.45 -15.38 11.69
N VAL A 67 -4.83 -14.17 11.29
CA VAL A 67 -3.96 -13.25 10.56
C VAL A 67 -2.82 -12.73 11.42
N THR A 68 -2.97 -12.71 12.75
CA THR A 68 -1.90 -12.23 13.65
C THR A 68 -0.66 -13.12 13.58
N LEU A 69 -0.84 -14.44 13.43
CA LEU A 69 0.25 -15.38 13.23
C LEU A 69 0.99 -15.12 11.91
N LEU A 70 0.23 -14.87 10.84
CA LEU A 70 0.80 -14.57 9.52
C LEU A 70 1.59 -13.25 9.53
N ILE A 71 1.06 -12.22 10.21
CA ILE A 71 1.77 -10.95 10.40
C ILE A 71 3.06 -11.14 11.19
N LYS A 72 3.04 -11.96 12.25
CA LYS A 72 4.22 -12.27 13.05
C LYS A 72 5.29 -12.98 12.21
N GLN A 73 4.92 -14.05 11.52
CA GLN A 73 5.83 -14.80 10.63
C GLN A 73 6.44 -13.89 9.55
N ILE A 74 5.64 -13.03 8.91
CA ILE A 74 6.14 -12.09 7.90
C ILE A 74 7.13 -11.10 8.53
N THR A 75 6.84 -10.60 9.73
CA THR A 75 7.74 -9.67 10.43
C THR A 75 9.06 -10.35 10.78
N ASP A 76 9.01 -11.59 11.27
CA ASP A 76 10.17 -12.38 11.67
C ASP A 76 11.06 -12.73 10.46
N VAL A 77 10.45 -13.13 9.34
CA VAL A 77 11.17 -13.51 8.12
C VAL A 77 11.75 -12.29 7.40
N THR A 78 11.00 -11.20 7.29
CA THR A 78 11.48 -10.00 6.60
C THR A 78 12.45 -9.17 7.45
N GLY A 79 12.33 -9.25 8.79
CA GLY A 79 13.03 -8.37 9.72
C GLY A 79 12.63 -6.89 9.56
N LYS A 80 11.52 -6.61 8.87
CA LYS A 80 11.07 -5.25 8.53
C LYS A 80 9.78 -4.92 9.26
N ARG A 81 9.63 -3.64 9.59
CA ARG A 81 8.46 -3.15 10.32
C ARG A 81 7.25 -3.01 9.38
N ILE A 82 6.14 -3.61 9.81
CA ILE A 82 4.81 -3.40 9.22
C ILE A 82 4.22 -2.13 9.84
N THR A 83 3.75 -1.22 8.98
CA THR A 83 3.11 0.04 9.43
C THR A 83 1.65 -0.19 9.75
N THR A 84 0.93 -0.86 8.85
CA THR A 84 -0.49 -1.20 9.02
C THR A 84 -0.80 -2.48 8.26
N TYR A 85 -1.82 -3.19 8.71
CA TYR A 85 -2.43 -4.27 7.94
C TYR A 85 -3.96 -4.20 8.05
N LYS A 86 -4.65 -4.70 7.04
CA LYS A 86 -6.11 -4.71 6.98
C LYS A 86 -6.63 -6.00 6.37
N GLU A 87 -7.53 -6.65 7.10
CA GLU A 87 -8.32 -7.75 6.59
C GLU A 87 -9.50 -7.24 5.76
N THR A 88 -9.74 -7.90 4.63
CA THR A 88 -10.90 -7.63 3.79
C THR A 88 -11.56 -8.95 3.38
N LYS A 89 -12.89 -8.99 3.40
CA LYS A 89 -13.68 -10.14 2.98
C LYS A 89 -14.55 -9.71 1.81
N LYS A 90 -14.67 -10.56 0.79
CA LYS A 90 -15.64 -10.33 -0.27
C LYS A 90 -17.05 -10.37 0.32
N PRO A 91 -17.99 -9.54 -0.16
CA PRO A 91 -19.38 -9.67 0.27
C PRO A 91 -19.94 -11.03 -0.17
N PRO A 92 -20.93 -11.60 0.55
CA PRO A 92 -21.63 -12.79 0.10
C PRO A 92 -22.23 -12.59 -1.30
N GLN A 93 -22.03 -13.56 -2.19
CA GLN A 93 -22.51 -13.47 -3.56
C GLN A 93 -23.88 -14.13 -3.67
N ARG A 94 -24.83 -13.41 -4.27
CA ARG A 94 -26.15 -13.96 -4.58
C ARG A 94 -26.05 -14.84 -5.82
N ILE A 95 -26.55 -16.06 -5.73
CA ILE A 95 -26.75 -16.91 -6.91
C ILE A 95 -28.14 -16.68 -7.50
N GLN A 96 -28.30 -16.96 -8.80
CA GLN A 96 -29.58 -16.79 -9.50
C GLN A 96 -30.66 -17.72 -8.95
N ASN A 97 -30.27 -18.90 -8.45
CA ASN A 97 -31.19 -19.90 -7.93
C ASN A 97 -31.79 -19.48 -6.56
N ARG A 98 -33.01 -19.95 -6.28
CA ARG A 98 -33.71 -19.69 -5.02
C ARG A 98 -33.77 -20.96 -4.17
N ASN A 99 -33.86 -20.81 -2.85
CA ASN A 99 -33.99 -21.96 -1.97
C ASN A 99 -35.41 -22.55 -2.01
N LYS A 100 -35.63 -23.66 -1.31
CA LYS A 100 -36.93 -24.36 -1.23
C LYS A 100 -38.09 -23.47 -0.71
N ASN A 101 -37.77 -22.32 -0.09
CA ASN A 101 -38.73 -21.36 0.45
C ASN A 101 -38.79 -20.08 -0.40
N ASP A 102 -38.38 -20.15 -1.68
CA ASP A 102 -38.34 -19.05 -2.64
C ASP A 102 -37.46 -17.84 -2.23
N LYS A 103 -36.55 -18.02 -1.26
CA LYS A 103 -35.63 -16.96 -0.82
C LYS A 103 -34.33 -16.97 -1.63
N PRO A 104 -33.71 -15.80 -1.86
CA PRO A 104 -32.38 -15.71 -2.46
C PRO A 104 -31.33 -16.51 -1.67
N ILE A 105 -30.46 -17.24 -2.37
CA ILE A 105 -29.33 -17.94 -1.77
C ILE A 105 -28.08 -17.05 -1.86
N PHE A 106 -27.36 -16.92 -0.75
CA PHE A 106 -26.09 -16.20 -0.67
C PHE A 106 -24.96 -17.18 -0.34
N ILE A 107 -23.92 -17.20 -1.18
CA ILE A 107 -22.69 -17.95 -0.92
C ILE A 107 -21.75 -17.05 -0.12
N LYS A 108 -21.39 -17.52 1.08
CA LYS A 108 -20.39 -16.85 1.91
C LYS A 108 -18.99 -17.13 1.33
N PRO A 109 -18.10 -16.13 1.30
CA PRO A 109 -16.73 -16.38 0.90
C PRO A 109 -16.05 -17.33 1.89
N ILE A 110 -15.28 -18.28 1.37
CA ILE A 110 -14.43 -19.18 2.18
C ILE A 110 -13.03 -18.61 2.42
N TYR A 111 -12.65 -17.60 1.65
CA TYR A 111 -11.38 -16.90 1.77
C TYR A 111 -11.56 -15.40 2.07
N LYS A 112 -10.53 -14.84 2.72
CA LYS A 112 -10.32 -13.42 2.99
C LYS A 112 -9.00 -12.98 2.37
N GLN A 113 -8.82 -11.68 2.28
CA GLN A 113 -7.62 -11.04 1.75
C GLN A 113 -6.99 -10.19 2.84
N LEU A 114 -5.67 -10.12 2.83
CA LEU A 114 -4.90 -9.30 3.74
C LEU A 114 -4.08 -8.30 2.95
N ILE A 115 -4.20 -7.04 3.30
CA ILE A 115 -3.38 -5.96 2.74
C ILE A 115 -2.40 -5.54 3.82
N ILE A 116 -1.11 -5.60 3.51
CA ILE A 116 0.00 -5.29 4.43
C ILE A 116 0.76 -4.11 3.86
N SER A 117 1.02 -3.10 4.67
CA SER A 117 1.86 -1.96 4.33
C SER A 117 3.14 -2.02 5.15
N PHE A 118 4.29 -1.93 4.49
CA PHE A 118 5.60 -1.92 5.10
C PHE A 118 6.15 -0.50 5.21
N GLU A 119 7.12 -0.29 6.09
CA GLU A 119 7.87 0.97 6.15
C GLU A 119 8.90 1.07 5.01
N ASP A 120 9.41 -0.08 4.55
CA ASP A 120 10.49 -0.20 3.58
C ASP A 120 10.08 -1.12 2.43
N LYS A 121 10.32 -0.67 1.20
CA LYS A 121 10.07 -1.42 -0.05
C LYS A 121 10.83 -2.75 -0.06
N ALA A 122 11.99 -2.82 0.60
CA ALA A 122 12.77 -4.05 0.67
C ALA A 122 11.98 -5.25 1.24
N ALA A 123 11.02 -5.01 2.15
CA ALA A 123 10.17 -6.05 2.68
C ALA A 123 9.25 -6.64 1.60
N ALA A 124 8.64 -5.75 0.81
CA ALA A 124 7.74 -6.15 -0.26
C ALA A 124 8.52 -6.85 -1.39
N ASP A 125 9.67 -6.30 -1.78
CA ASP A 125 10.54 -6.92 -2.78
C ASP A 125 10.99 -8.32 -2.35
N TYR A 126 11.37 -8.50 -1.08
CA TYR A 126 11.74 -9.81 -0.53
C TYR A 126 10.60 -10.81 -0.66
N LEU A 127 9.38 -10.42 -0.26
CA LEU A 127 8.21 -11.29 -0.29
C LEU A 127 7.76 -11.64 -1.72
N LEU A 128 7.98 -10.76 -2.69
CA LEU A 128 7.67 -11.01 -4.10
C LEU A 128 8.74 -11.86 -4.81
N ALA A 129 9.99 -11.80 -4.35
CA ALA A 129 11.10 -12.54 -4.95
C ALA A 129 11.21 -14.00 -4.46
N GLN A 130 10.59 -14.34 -3.33
CA GLN A 130 10.62 -15.67 -2.75
C GLN A 130 9.38 -16.49 -3.15
N ASP A 131 9.57 -17.77 -3.46
CA ASP A 131 8.49 -18.75 -3.51
C ASP A 131 8.09 -19.09 -2.07
N TRP A 132 7.11 -18.37 -1.54
CA TRP A 132 6.71 -18.53 -0.15
C TRP A 132 5.65 -19.61 0.02
N CYS A 133 5.84 -20.45 1.04
CA CYS A 133 4.81 -21.32 1.59
C CYS A 133 4.51 -20.88 3.03
N LEU A 134 3.22 -20.79 3.37
CA LEU A 134 2.79 -20.63 4.75
C LEU A 134 3.09 -21.91 5.52
N ALA A 135 4.06 -21.86 6.41
CA ALA A 135 4.24 -22.90 7.42
C ALA A 135 3.05 -22.79 8.39
N ILE A 136 2.09 -23.70 8.26
CA ILE A 136 1.04 -23.91 9.24
C ILE A 136 1.64 -24.83 10.29
N GLU A 137 2.01 -24.28 11.45
CA GLU A 137 2.33 -25.09 12.62
C GLU A 137 1.01 -25.45 13.32
N ASP A 138 0.76 -26.75 13.49
CA ASP A 138 -0.29 -27.22 14.39
C ASP A 138 0.13 -26.87 15.83
N SER A 139 -0.70 -26.11 16.54
CA SER A 139 -0.56 -25.84 17.97
C SER A 139 -0.77 -27.08 18.82
#